data_AF-A0A6J2VCP5-F1
#
_entry.id   AF-A0A6J2VCP5-F1
#
_cell.length_a   1.000
_cell.length_b   1.000
_cell.length_c   1.000
_cell.angle_alpha   90.00
_cell.angle_beta   90.00
_cell.angle_gamma   90.00
#
_symmetry.space_group_name_H-M   'P 1'
#
loop_
_entity.id
_entity.type
_entity.pdbx_description
1 polymer ?
#
loop_
_entity_poly.entity_id
_entity_poly.type
_entity_poly.pdbx_seq_one_letter_code
_entity_poly.pdbx_strand_id
1 'polypeptide(L)'
;MSWQSYVDNLMADDSCQDAAIVGYHASEKYVWAACNGGSFSNITPDEIDVVVGKDREGFFTNGLTLGKKKCSVIRDSLQVDGDWTMDIRTKSQGGEPTYNVSVGRATKDQFLEGLD
;
A
#
# COMPACT_ATOMS: atom_id res chain seq x y z
N MET A 1 -5.84 17.74 10.20
CA MET A 1 -5.79 16.34 10.66
C MET A 1 -4.45 15.76 10.24
N SER A 2 -3.81 14.93 11.08
CA SER A 2 -2.54 14.29 10.74
C SER A 2 -2.78 12.95 10.04
N TRP A 3 -1.83 12.49 9.23
CA TRP A 3 -1.88 11.14 8.63
C TRP A 3 -1.88 10.03 9.69
N GLN A 4 -1.27 10.28 10.85
CA GLN A 4 -1.28 9.32 11.95
C GLN A 4 -2.69 9.05 12.47
N SER A 5 -3.53 10.08 12.63
CA SER A 5 -4.92 9.87 13.06
C SER A 5 -5.74 9.04 12.07
N TYR A 6 -5.41 9.06 10.76
CA TYR A 6 -6.04 8.17 9.79
C TYR A 6 -5.61 6.72 10.01
N VAL A 7 -4.33 6.47 10.25
CA VAL A 7 -3.82 5.13 10.58
C VAL A 7 -4.46 4.62 11.87
N ASP A 8 -4.55 5.45 12.91
CA ASP A 8 -5.16 5.07 14.18
C ASP A 8 -6.64 4.71 14.01
N ASN A 9 -7.37 5.44 13.15
CA ASN A 9 -8.76 5.12 12.81
C ASN A 9 -8.89 3.80 12.04
N LEU A 10 -7.95 3.47 11.13
CA LEU A 10 -7.94 2.18 10.42
C LEU A 10 -7.66 0.98 11.34
N MET A 11 -6.98 1.23 12.46
CA MET A 11 -6.67 0.22 13.47
C MET A 11 -7.74 0.12 14.56
N ALA A 12 -8.70 1.05 14.61
CA ALA A 12 -9.65 1.18 15.72
C ALA A 12 -10.70 0.06 15.80
N ASP A 13 -10.93 -0.66 14.72
CA ASP A 13 -11.91 -1.74 14.64
C ASP A 13 -11.33 -3.14 14.89
N ASP A 14 -10.03 -3.22 15.24
CA ASP A 14 -9.26 -4.46 15.46
C ASP A 14 -9.30 -5.45 14.27
N SER A 15 -9.71 -5.00 13.07
CA SER A 15 -9.74 -5.84 11.86
C SER A 15 -8.38 -5.92 11.18
N CYS A 16 -7.54 -4.90 11.41
CA CYS A 16 -6.22 -4.73 10.84
C CYS A 16 -5.14 -4.93 11.92
N GLN A 17 -4.06 -5.64 11.57
CA GLN A 17 -2.86 -5.75 12.43
C GLN A 17 -1.78 -4.71 12.10
N ASP A 18 -1.89 -4.10 10.93
CA ASP A 18 -0.95 -3.09 10.42
C ASP A 18 -1.67 -2.23 9.38
N ALA A 19 -1.31 -0.95 9.32
CA ALA A 19 -1.84 0.02 8.38
C ALA A 19 -0.79 1.10 8.11
N ALA A 20 -0.76 1.63 6.89
CA ALA A 20 0.14 2.73 6.54
C ALA A 20 -0.46 3.61 5.44
N ILE A 21 -0.11 4.89 5.50
CA ILE A 21 -0.33 5.87 4.44
C ILE A 21 1.02 6.15 3.79
N VAL A 22 1.09 5.94 2.49
CA VAL A 22 2.34 6.01 1.73
C VAL A 22 2.15 6.97 0.56
N GLY A 23 3.01 7.97 0.47
CA GLY A 23 3.08 8.81 -0.71
C GLY A 23 3.78 8.06 -1.84
N TYR A 24 3.23 8.14 -3.05
CA TYR A 24 3.79 7.48 -4.24
C TYR A 24 4.24 8.45 -5.33
N HIS A 25 4.01 9.76 -5.15
CA HIS A 25 4.48 10.79 -6.06
C HIS A 25 5.99 11.00 -5.94
N ALA A 26 6.64 11.42 -7.05
CA ALA A 26 8.09 11.55 -7.13
C ALA A 26 8.73 12.42 -6.03
N SER A 27 8.04 13.47 -5.57
CA SER A 27 8.53 14.38 -4.52
C SER A 27 8.21 13.93 -3.09
N GLU A 28 7.34 12.94 -2.91
CA GLU A 28 6.81 12.51 -1.60
C GLU A 28 6.76 10.99 -1.47
N LYS A 29 7.71 10.28 -2.09
CA LYS A 29 7.74 8.81 -2.17
C LYS A 29 8.30 8.18 -0.88
N TYR A 30 7.51 8.18 0.18
CA TYR A 30 7.86 7.59 1.46
C TYR A 30 6.61 7.36 2.31
N VAL A 31 6.77 6.63 3.42
CA VAL A 31 5.71 6.37 4.40
C VAL A 31 5.39 7.66 5.16
N TRP A 32 4.18 8.20 4.99
CA TRP A 32 3.71 9.40 5.70
C TRP A 32 3.25 9.09 7.13
N ALA A 33 2.64 7.92 7.33
CA ALA A 33 2.26 7.40 8.63
C ALA A 33 2.15 5.88 8.57
N ALA A 34 2.41 5.19 9.67
CA ALA A 34 2.25 3.74 9.78
C ALA A 34 1.92 3.34 11.21
N CYS A 35 1.35 2.14 11.39
CA CYS A 35 1.11 1.58 12.71
C CYS A 35 2.45 1.37 13.42
N ASN A 36 2.50 1.69 14.71
CA ASN A 36 3.71 1.50 15.49
C ASN A 36 4.03 0.00 15.64
N GLY A 37 5.27 -0.39 15.38
CA GLY A 37 5.68 -1.81 15.36
C GLY A 37 5.21 -2.60 14.13
N GLY A 38 4.50 -1.97 13.20
CA GLY A 38 4.07 -2.57 11.94
C GLY A 38 5.21 -2.77 10.94
N SER A 39 5.07 -3.76 10.06
CA SER A 39 5.99 -4.00 8.95
C SER A 39 5.92 -2.91 7.90
N PHE A 40 4.75 -2.28 7.71
CA PHE A 40 4.55 -1.25 6.68
C PHE A 40 5.35 0.04 6.91
N SER A 41 5.82 0.27 8.15
CA SER A 41 6.78 1.35 8.44
C SER A 41 8.12 1.20 7.70
N ASN A 42 8.45 -0.01 7.24
CA ASN A 42 9.68 -0.33 6.52
C ASN A 42 9.54 -0.31 5.00
N ILE A 43 8.39 0.14 4.47
CA ILE A 43 8.17 0.18 3.01
C ILE A 43 9.19 1.13 2.36
N THR A 44 9.87 0.64 1.33
CA THR A 44 10.90 1.42 0.62
C THR A 44 10.35 2.11 -0.62
N PRO A 45 11.00 3.18 -1.10
CA PRO A 45 10.68 3.80 -2.38
C PRO A 45 10.64 2.81 -3.56
N ASP A 46 11.56 1.84 -3.58
CA ASP A 46 11.60 0.82 -4.63
C ASP A 46 10.38 -0.11 -4.57
N GLU A 47 9.94 -0.50 -3.37
CA GLU A 47 8.71 -1.28 -3.19
C GLU A 47 7.49 -0.48 -3.65
N ILE A 48 7.46 0.84 -3.40
CA ILE A 48 6.38 1.71 -3.88
C ILE A 48 6.36 1.78 -5.41
N ASP A 49 7.53 1.92 -6.05
CA ASP A 49 7.66 1.93 -7.51
C ASP A 49 7.19 0.63 -8.14
N VAL A 50 7.47 -0.50 -7.49
CA VAL A 50 6.94 -1.80 -7.88
C VAL A 50 5.41 -1.77 -7.78
N VAL A 51 4.82 -1.36 -6.66
CA VAL A 51 3.36 -1.32 -6.46
C VAL A 51 2.63 -0.42 -7.46
N VAL A 52 3.17 0.76 -7.79
CA VAL A 52 2.54 1.71 -8.75
C VAL A 52 3.04 1.55 -10.19
N GLY A 53 3.96 0.61 -10.42
CA GLY A 53 4.61 0.36 -11.69
C GLY A 53 3.64 -0.04 -12.79
N LYS A 54 4.11 0.11 -14.04
CA LYS A 54 3.35 -0.23 -15.26
C LYS A 54 3.31 -1.72 -15.57
N ASP A 55 4.30 -2.48 -15.09
CA ASP A 55 4.31 -3.93 -15.24
C ASP A 55 3.34 -4.56 -14.24
N ARG A 56 2.13 -4.86 -14.70
CA ARG A 56 1.07 -5.48 -13.87
C ARG A 56 1.04 -7.00 -13.97
N GLU A 57 1.64 -7.57 -15.00
CA GLU A 57 1.66 -9.03 -15.23
C GLU A 57 2.82 -9.70 -14.48
N GLY A 58 3.96 -9.03 -14.35
CA GLY A 58 5.14 -9.55 -13.65
C GLY A 58 4.90 -9.89 -12.18
N PHE A 59 3.90 -9.26 -11.53
CA PHE A 59 3.58 -9.53 -10.13
C PHE A 59 3.01 -10.92 -9.88
N PHE A 60 2.28 -11.48 -10.84
CA PHE A 60 1.66 -12.81 -10.66
C PHE A 60 2.72 -13.91 -10.64
N THR A 61 3.84 -13.70 -11.34
CA THR A 61 4.94 -14.67 -11.45
C THR A 61 5.98 -14.49 -10.34
N ASN A 62 6.41 -13.25 -10.09
CA ASN A 62 7.52 -12.97 -9.17
C ASN A 62 7.05 -12.60 -7.75
N GLY A 63 5.77 -12.23 -7.59
CA GLY A 63 5.27 -11.59 -6.37
C GLY A 63 5.84 -10.19 -6.20
N LEU A 64 5.65 -9.63 -5.01
CA LEU A 64 6.22 -8.35 -4.60
C LEU A 64 6.65 -8.41 -3.13
N THR A 65 7.36 -7.39 -2.67
CA THR A 65 7.73 -7.26 -1.26
C THR A 65 7.14 -5.97 -0.72
N LEU A 66 6.58 -6.01 0.48
CA LEU A 66 6.17 -4.82 1.24
C LEU A 66 6.80 -4.88 2.63
N GLY A 67 7.59 -3.87 2.98
CA GLY A 67 8.17 -3.78 4.32
C GLY A 67 8.98 -5.02 4.68
N LYS A 68 9.74 -5.57 3.72
CA LYS A 68 10.54 -6.82 3.85
C LYS A 68 9.71 -8.12 3.93
N LYS A 69 8.39 -8.08 3.75
CA LYS A 69 7.53 -9.27 3.66
C LYS A 69 7.23 -9.60 2.21
N LYS A 70 7.51 -10.84 1.80
CA LYS A 70 7.13 -11.34 0.48
C LYS A 70 5.61 -11.47 0.40
N CYS A 71 5.04 -11.08 -0.72
CA CYS A 71 3.61 -11.11 -0.98
C CYS A 71 3.32 -11.73 -2.35
N SER A 72 2.16 -12.36 -2.49
CA SER A 72 1.56 -12.76 -3.77
C SER A 72 0.37 -11.86 -4.08
N VAL A 73 0.24 -11.46 -5.33
CA VAL A 73 -0.93 -10.71 -5.80
C VAL A 73 -2.07 -11.67 -6.04
N ILE A 74 -3.24 -11.34 -5.49
CA ILE A 74 -4.49 -12.09 -5.68
C ILE A 74 -5.32 -11.41 -6.77
N ARG A 75 -5.49 -10.09 -6.65
CA ARG A 75 -6.20 -9.26 -7.62
C ARG A 75 -5.47 -7.95 -7.81
N ASP A 76 -5.50 -7.46 -9.04
CA ASP A 76 -4.93 -6.16 -9.36
C ASP A 76 -5.93 -5.34 -10.19
N SER A 77 -6.41 -4.25 -9.59
CA SER A 77 -7.26 -3.26 -10.24
C SER A 77 -6.81 -1.84 -9.87
N LEU A 78 -5.54 -1.69 -9.47
CA LEU A 78 -4.99 -0.43 -8.96
C LEU A 78 -5.00 0.67 -10.02
N GLN A 79 -4.85 0.30 -11.28
CA GLN A 79 -4.88 1.20 -12.44
C GLN A 79 -6.23 1.19 -13.17
N VAL A 80 -7.22 0.44 -12.68
CA VAL A 80 -8.57 0.41 -13.26
C VAL A 80 -9.38 1.55 -12.67
N ASP A 81 -9.89 2.41 -13.55
CA ASP A 81 -10.72 3.54 -13.14
C ASP A 81 -12.02 3.08 -12.48
N GLY A 82 -12.29 3.63 -11.30
CA GLY A 82 -13.45 3.29 -10.46
C GLY A 82 -13.21 2.17 -9.45
N ASP A 83 -12.09 1.44 -9.53
CA ASP A 83 -11.73 0.41 -8.54
C ASP A 83 -10.56 0.91 -7.67
N TRP A 84 -9.39 1.14 -8.29
CA TRP A 84 -8.17 1.60 -7.62
C TRP A 84 -7.72 0.74 -6.43
N THR A 85 -8.10 -0.53 -6.40
CA THR A 85 -7.70 -1.49 -5.36
C THR A 85 -6.79 -2.59 -5.90
N MET A 86 -5.99 -3.14 -5.00
CA MET A 86 -5.16 -4.32 -5.26
C MET A 86 -5.16 -5.16 -3.99
N ASP A 87 -5.42 -6.46 -4.14
CA ASP A 87 -5.40 -7.41 -3.03
C ASP A 87 -4.19 -8.31 -3.14
N ILE A 88 -3.44 -8.40 -2.07
CA ILE A 88 -2.27 -9.25 -1.95
C ILE A 88 -2.34 -10.07 -0.67
N ARG A 89 -1.55 -11.15 -0.61
CA ARG A 89 -1.41 -11.97 0.59
C ARG A 89 0.06 -12.19 0.90
N THR A 90 0.42 -12.07 2.17
CA THR A 90 1.79 -12.35 2.61
C THR A 90 2.12 -13.82 2.39
N LYS A 91 3.36 -14.10 2.00
CA LYS A 91 3.89 -15.46 1.85
C LYS A 91 4.59 -15.87 3.12
N SER A 92 4.24 -17.06 3.60
CA SER A 92 4.93 -17.72 4.70
C SER A 92 6.22 -18.37 4.19
N GLN A 93 7.32 -18.23 4.92
CA GLN A 93 8.60 -18.90 4.63
C GLN A 93 8.85 -20.11 5.53
N GLY A 94 8.19 -20.19 6.68
CA GLY A 94 8.43 -21.23 7.70
C GLY A 94 7.17 -21.75 8.39
N GLY A 95 5.99 -21.53 7.81
CA GLY A 95 4.72 -21.96 8.39
C GLY A 95 4.04 -20.92 9.29
N GLU A 96 4.58 -19.69 9.36
CA GLU A 96 3.90 -18.58 10.01
C GLU A 96 2.56 -18.25 9.34
N PRO A 97 1.59 -17.69 10.10
CA PRO A 97 0.33 -17.24 9.53
C PRO A 97 0.54 -16.26 8.38
N THR A 98 -0.31 -16.39 7.36
CA THR A 98 -0.36 -15.45 6.24
C THR A 98 -1.56 -14.53 6.41
N TYR A 99 -1.44 -13.32 5.87
CA TYR A 99 -2.41 -12.26 6.05
C TYR A 99 -2.75 -11.64 4.71
N ASN A 100 -4.01 -11.24 4.56
CA ASN A 100 -4.44 -10.46 3.41
C ASN A 100 -4.05 -9.00 3.65
N VAL A 101 -3.68 -8.32 2.57
CA VAL A 101 -3.39 -6.89 2.55
C VAL A 101 -4.12 -6.31 1.36
N SER A 102 -4.91 -5.27 1.61
CA SER A 102 -5.58 -4.51 0.57
C SER A 102 -4.88 -3.17 0.40
N VAL A 103 -4.57 -2.82 -0.84
CA VAL A 103 -3.90 -1.58 -1.22
C VAL A 103 -4.90 -0.74 -2.00
N GLY A 104 -5.20 0.45 -1.50
CA GLY A 104 -6.01 1.44 -2.20
C GLY A 104 -5.13 2.57 -2.75
N ARG A 105 -5.36 2.97 -4.00
CA ARG A 105 -4.71 4.13 -4.60
C ARG A 105 -5.67 5.32 -4.59
N ALA A 106 -5.28 6.39 -3.90
CA ALA A 106 -5.95 7.68 -4.02
C ALA A 106 -5.24 8.54 -5.07
N THR A 107 -5.99 9.30 -5.86
CA THR A 107 -5.43 10.39 -6.66
C THR A 107 -5.16 11.59 -5.75
N LYS A 108 -3.98 12.19 -5.86
CA LYS A 108 -3.78 13.55 -5.36
C LYS A 108 -4.49 14.48 -6.35
N ASP A 109 -5.76 14.80 -6.10
CA ASP A 109 -6.44 15.85 -6.86
C ASP A 109 -5.62 17.13 -6.67
N GLN A 110 -4.98 17.59 -7.74
CA GLN A 110 -4.57 18.98 -7.83
C GLN A 110 -5.88 19.78 -7.85
N PHE A 111 -6.28 20.28 -6.68
CA PHE A 111 -7.24 21.37 -6.58
C PHE A 111 -6.63 22.57 -7.31
N LEU A 112 -6.89 22.67 -8.62
CA LEU A 112 -6.67 23.89 -9.37
C LEU A 112 -7.78 24.85 -8.95
N GLU A 113 -7.59 25.57 -7.85
CA GLU A 113 -8.23 26.89 -7.72
C GLU A 113 -7.59 27.82 -8.75
N GLY A 114 -8.05 27.71 -9.99
CA GLY A 114 -7.93 28.72 -11.02
C GLY A 114 -9.29 29.35 -11.22
N LEU A 115 -9.64 30.28 -10.34
CA LEU A 115 -10.64 31.31 -10.63
C LEU A 115 -9.92 32.38 -11.47
N ASP A 116 -10.23 32.44 -12.76
CA ASP A 116 -10.16 33.66 -13.59
C ASP A 116 -11.59 34.00 -14.04
#